data_AF-A0A5K0YXT5-F1
#
_entry.id   AF-A0A5K0YXT5-F1
#
_cell.length_a   1.000
_cell.length_b   1.000
_cell.length_c   1.000
_cell.angle_alpha   90.00
_cell.angle_beta   90.00
_cell.angle_gamma   90.00
#
_symmetry.space_group_name_H-M   'P 1'
#
loop_
_entity.id
_entity.type
_entity.pdbx_description
1 polymer ?
#
loop_
_entity_poly.entity_id
_entity_poly.type
_entity_poly.pdbx_seq_one_letter_code
_entity_poly.pdbx_strand_id
1 'polypeptide(L)'
;RIIKSRSTEDFSGVPYVATLLNCLLSAWYGLPFVSPHNLLVSTINGAGVAIESVYVLLFLIFAVDRKARAKVGGLLCLVLLLFSAVALVSMLALHGQHRKIFCGFAATIFSICMYASPLSIM
;
A
#
# COMPACT_ATOMS: atom_id res chain seq x y z
N ARG A 1 -11.04 -18.46 5.57
CA ARG A 1 -12.08 -18.21 6.59
C ARG A 1 -13.14 -17.25 6.05
N ILE A 2 -12.80 -15.99 5.75
CA ILE A 2 -13.71 -14.99 5.14
C ILE A 2 -14.52 -15.52 3.95
N ILE A 3 -13.89 -16.20 2.98
CA ILE A 3 -14.60 -16.78 1.82
C ILE A 3 -15.60 -17.88 2.25
N LYS A 4 -15.24 -18.67 3.26
CA LYS A 4 -16.05 -19.79 3.76
C LYS A 4 -17.21 -19.31 4.64
N SER A 5 -17.01 -18.28 5.46
CA SER A 5 -18.04 -17.67 6.30
C SER A 5 -18.84 -16.57 5.59
N ARG A 6 -18.40 -16.13 4.39
CA ARG A 6 -18.92 -14.98 3.64
C ARG A 6 -19.11 -13.71 4.49
N SER A 7 -18.28 -13.57 5.52
CA SER A 7 -18.28 -12.45 6.45
C SER A 7 -16.86 -12.10 6.82
N THR A 8 -16.59 -10.80 6.97
CA THR A 8 -15.32 -10.29 7.49
C THR A 8 -15.19 -10.45 9.00
N GLU A 9 -16.21 -10.97 9.70
CA GLU A 9 -16.21 -11.15 11.16
C GLU A 9 -15.72 -9.84 11.85
N ASP A 10 -14.82 -9.95 12.83
CA ASP A 10 -14.19 -8.80 13.50
C ASP A 10 -12.86 -8.37 12.84
N PHE A 11 -12.53 -8.89 11.66
CA PHE A 11 -11.29 -8.52 10.98
C PHE A 11 -11.35 -7.06 10.48
N SER A 12 -10.29 -6.30 10.76
CA SER A 12 -10.14 -4.95 10.26
C SER A 12 -9.50 -4.98 8.87
N GLY A 13 -10.08 -4.28 7.90
CA GLY A 13 -9.49 -4.12 6.56
C GLY A 13 -8.38 -3.05 6.47
N VAL A 14 -8.15 -2.30 7.55
CA VAL A 14 -7.17 -1.20 7.60
C VAL A 14 -5.72 -1.69 7.36
N PRO A 15 -5.25 -2.78 7.98
CA PRO A 15 -3.88 -3.26 7.76
C PRO A 15 -3.60 -3.63 6.30
N TYR A 16 -4.57 -4.20 5.58
CA TYR A 16 -4.41 -4.55 4.16
C TYR A 16 -4.21 -3.31 3.30
N VAL A 17 -5.03 -2.27 3.52
CA VAL A 17 -4.90 -1.00 2.79
C VAL A 17 -3.60 -0.27 3.13
N ALA A 18 -3.16 -0.30 4.39
CA ALA A 18 -1.89 0.28 4.81
C ALA A 18 -0.69 -0.45 4.17
N THR A 19 -0.72 -1.79 4.16
CA THR A 19 0.31 -2.61 3.52
C THR A 19 0.34 -2.37 2.01
N LEU A 20 -0.83 -2.25 1.38
CA LEU A 20 -0.94 -1.90 -0.04
C LEU A 20 -0.25 -0.58 -0.38
N LEU A 21 -0.44 0.48 0.43
CA LEU A 21 0.27 1.75 0.23
C LEU A 21 1.79 1.58 0.31
N ASN A 22 2.26 0.86 1.33
CA ASN A 22 3.69 0.62 1.52
C ASN A 22 4.30 -0.14 0.34
N CYS A 23 3.62 -1.18 -0.13
CA CYS A 23 4.04 -1.95 -1.30
C CYS A 23 4.00 -1.10 -2.58
N LEU A 24 2.98 -0.27 -2.80
CA LEU A 24 2.91 0.62 -3.97
C LEU A 24 4.09 1.61 -4.00
N LEU A 25 4.36 2.29 -2.87
CA LEU A 25 5.47 3.25 -2.77
C LEU A 25 6.83 2.57 -2.94
N SER A 26 7.02 1.42 -2.30
CA SER A 26 8.27 0.66 -2.39
C SER A 26 8.48 0.06 -3.77
N ALA A 27 7.41 -0.43 -4.42
CA ALA A 27 7.47 -0.92 -5.79
C ALA A 27 7.85 0.20 -6.77
N TRP A 28 7.27 1.39 -6.59
CA TRP A 28 7.58 2.58 -7.38
C TRP A 28 9.02 3.05 -7.19
N TYR A 29 9.49 3.10 -5.94
CA TYR A 29 10.88 3.41 -5.64
C TYR A 29 11.87 2.43 -6.30
N GLY A 30 11.53 1.14 -6.34
CA GLY A 30 12.35 0.09 -6.95
C GLY A 30 12.41 0.12 -8.48
N LEU A 31 11.57 0.90 -9.16
CA LEU A 31 11.56 0.96 -10.62
C LEU A 31 12.87 1.53 -11.15
N PRO A 32 13.37 1.04 -12.30
CA PRO A 32 14.72 1.35 -12.78
C PRO A 32 14.89 2.83 -13.14
N PHE A 33 13.81 3.53 -13.50
CA PHE A 33 13.84 4.96 -13.74
C PHE A 33 13.87 5.77 -12.43
N VAL A 34 13.31 5.29 -11.33
CA VAL A 34 13.37 5.97 -10.03
C VAL A 34 14.68 5.68 -9.31
N SER A 35 15.02 4.40 -9.16
CA SER A 35 16.27 3.96 -8.55
C SER A 35 16.93 2.85 -9.38
N PRO A 36 18.06 3.15 -10.05
CA PRO A 36 18.83 2.15 -10.78
C PRO A 36 19.25 0.99 -9.87
N HIS A 37 19.27 -0.23 -10.42
CA HIS A 37 19.69 -1.48 -9.76
C HIS A 37 18.83 -1.97 -8.57
N ASN A 38 17.62 -1.43 -8.37
CA ASN A 38 16.71 -1.84 -7.28
C ASN A 38 15.50 -2.68 -7.73
N LEU A 39 15.62 -3.38 -8.86
CA LEU A 39 14.51 -4.15 -9.45
C LEU A 39 13.93 -5.22 -8.49
N LEU A 40 14.75 -5.84 -7.65
CA LEU A 40 14.29 -6.84 -6.67
C LEU A 40 13.30 -6.24 -5.65
N VAL A 41 13.47 -4.97 -5.28
CA VAL A 41 12.52 -4.26 -4.42
C VAL A 41 11.19 -4.08 -5.15
N SER A 42 11.24 -3.79 -6.45
CA SER A 42 10.05 -3.66 -7.28
C SER A 42 9.31 -4.99 -7.43
N THR A 43 10.01 -6.10 -7.61
CA THR A 43 9.37 -7.41 -7.80
C THR A 43 8.68 -7.90 -6.52
N ILE A 44 9.34 -7.85 -5.37
CA ILE A 44 8.76 -8.31 -4.11
C ILE A 44 7.56 -7.45 -3.70
N ASN A 45 7.68 -6.12 -3.84
CA ASN A 45 6.59 -5.22 -3.49
C ASN A 45 5.48 -5.26 -4.54
N GLY A 46 5.79 -5.48 -5.82
CA GLY A 46 4.79 -5.69 -6.87
C GLY A 46 3.95 -6.95 -6.61
N ALA A 47 4.57 -8.05 -6.18
CA ALA A 47 3.85 -9.22 -5.72
C ALA A 47 2.99 -8.92 -4.48
N GLY A 48 3.53 -8.14 -3.53
CA GLY A 48 2.79 -7.62 -2.39
C GLY A 48 1.55 -6.82 -2.80
N VAL A 49 1.68 -5.91 -3.76
CA VAL A 49 0.55 -5.14 -4.31
C VAL A 49 -0.53 -6.07 -4.85
N ALA A 50 -0.15 -7.10 -5.61
CA ALA A 50 -1.12 -8.06 -6.16
C ALA A 50 -1.88 -8.80 -5.06
N ILE A 51 -1.16 -9.31 -4.05
CA ILE A 51 -1.74 -10.05 -2.92
C ILE A 51 -2.64 -9.15 -2.07
N GLU A 52 -2.16 -7.98 -1.66
CA GLU A 52 -2.92 -7.03 -0.84
C GLU A 52 -4.15 -6.50 -1.58
N SER A 53 -4.05 -6.27 -2.89
CA SER A 53 -5.22 -5.91 -3.70
C SER A 53 -6.30 -7.00 -3.66
N VAL A 54 -5.91 -8.27 -3.75
CA VAL A 54 -6.85 -9.39 -3.58
C VAL A 54 -7.48 -9.37 -2.19
N TYR A 55 -6.71 -9.14 -1.12
CA TYR A 55 -7.28 -9.06 0.23
C TYR A 55 -8.25 -7.88 0.41
N VAL A 56 -7.91 -6.69 -0.07
CA VAL A 56 -8.80 -5.52 -0.02
C VAL A 56 -10.06 -5.76 -0.82
N LEU A 57 -9.96 -6.36 -2.03
CA LEU A 57 -11.13 -6.69 -2.85
C LEU A 57 -12.04 -7.70 -2.16
N LEU A 58 -11.48 -8.78 -1.61
CA LEU A 58 -12.23 -9.77 -0.85
C LEU A 58 -12.91 -9.12 0.36
N PHE A 59 -12.22 -8.23 1.08
CA PHE A 59 -12.82 -7.49 2.19
C PHE A 59 -14.01 -6.64 1.71
N LEU A 60 -13.86 -5.88 0.63
CA LEU A 60 -14.94 -5.03 0.11
C LEU A 60 -16.15 -5.83 -0.40
N ILE A 61 -15.93 -7.03 -0.96
CA ILE A 61 -17.00 -7.92 -1.44
C ILE A 61 -17.72 -8.59 -0.26
N PHE A 62 -16.98 -9.11 0.72
CA PHE A 62 -17.55 -9.92 1.81
C PHE A 62 -17.83 -9.17 3.10
N ALA A 63 -17.49 -7.87 3.19
CA ALA A 63 -17.85 -7.04 4.34
C ALA A 63 -19.36 -6.86 4.45
N VAL A 64 -19.94 -7.48 5.48
CA VAL A 64 -21.38 -7.39 5.80
C VAL A 64 -21.71 -6.03 6.42
N ASP A 65 -20.80 -5.47 7.22
CA ASP A 65 -20.97 -4.13 7.78
C ASP A 65 -20.68 -3.04 6.74
N ARG A 66 -21.72 -2.28 6.38
CA ARG A 66 -21.60 -1.16 5.43
C ARG A 66 -20.68 -0.05 5.94
N LYS A 67 -20.60 0.17 7.26
CA LYS A 67 -19.72 1.21 7.83
C LYS A 67 -18.26 0.82 7.69
N ALA A 68 -17.90 -0.40 8.09
CA ALA A 68 -16.56 -0.94 7.87
C ALA A 68 -16.18 -0.93 6.38
N ARG A 69 -17.09 -1.36 5.49
CA ARG A 69 -16.85 -1.34 4.04
C ARG A 69 -16.62 0.07 3.50
N ALA A 70 -17.45 1.04 3.88
CA ALA A 70 -17.29 2.44 3.46
C ALA A 70 -15.98 3.04 3.99
N LYS A 71 -15.61 2.74 5.24
CA LYS A 71 -14.34 3.16 5.83
C LYS A 71 -13.14 2.62 5.04
N VAL A 72 -13.12 1.31 4.75
CA VAL A 72 -12.03 0.68 3.99
C VAL A 72 -11.99 1.17 2.54
N GLY A 73 -13.16 1.35 1.90
CA GLY A 73 -13.24 1.93 0.55
C GLY A 73 -12.75 3.37 0.50
N GLY A 74 -13.10 4.20 1.48
CA GLY A 74 -12.59 5.56 1.62
C GLY A 74 -11.09 5.61 1.87
N LEU A 75 -10.58 4.72 2.72
CA LEU A 75 -9.14 4.60 2.97
C LEU A 75 -8.37 4.14 1.72
N LEU A 76 -8.93 3.19 0.96
CA LEU A 76 -8.36 2.74 -0.31
C LEU A 76 -8.28 3.91 -1.31
N CYS A 77 -9.36 4.68 -1.45
CA CYS A 77 -9.37 5.87 -2.30
C CYS A 77 -8.28 6.87 -1.88
N LEU A 78 -8.17 7.16 -0.58
CA LEU A 78 -7.14 8.04 -0.04
C LEU A 78 -5.72 7.53 -0.36
N VAL A 79 -5.46 6.24 -0.14
CA VAL A 79 -4.16 5.61 -0.42
C VAL A 79 -3.80 5.71 -1.90
N LEU A 80 -4.75 5.44 -2.80
CA LEU A 80 -4.53 5.51 -4.24
C LEU A 80 -4.28 6.96 -4.70
N LEU A 81 -4.99 7.93 -4.12
CA LEU A 81 -4.75 9.35 -4.37
C LEU A 81 -3.37 9.79 -3.90
N LEU A 82 -2.97 9.39 -2.69
CA LEU A 82 -1.64 9.67 -2.14
C LEU A 82 -0.54 9.06 -3.00
N PHE A 83 -0.67 7.79 -3.37
CA PHE A 83 0.28 7.12 -4.26
C PHE A 83 0.37 7.84 -5.62
N SER A 84 -0.77 8.17 -6.22
CA SER A 84 -0.82 8.87 -7.51
C SER A 84 -0.17 10.25 -7.43
N ALA A 85 -0.40 10.99 -6.34
CA ALA A 85 0.24 12.29 -6.11
C ALA A 85 1.77 12.16 -6.00
N VAL A 86 2.26 11.19 -5.23
CA VAL A 86 3.71 10.91 -5.11
C VAL A 86 4.29 10.53 -6.47
N ALA A 87 3.63 9.63 -7.21
CA ALA A 87 4.07 9.20 -8.53
C ALA A 87 4.14 10.37 -9.53
N LEU A 88 3.08 11.20 -9.60
CA LEU A 88 3.02 12.36 -10.48
C LEU A 88 4.06 13.42 -10.13
N VAL A 89 4.21 13.79 -8.85
CA VAL A 89 5.24 14.73 -8.40
C VAL A 89 6.63 14.18 -8.74
N SER A 90 6.86 12.89 -8.50
CA SER A 90 8.15 12.26 -8.81
C SER A 90 8.50 12.30 -10.30
N MET A 91 7.51 12.22 -11.18
CA MET A 91 7.71 12.18 -12.64
C MET A 91 7.74 13.56 -13.29
N LEU A 92 6.90 14.48 -12.83
CA LEU A 92 6.69 15.78 -13.46
C LEU A 92 7.57 16.88 -12.86
N ALA A 93 7.85 16.82 -11.55
CA ALA A 93 8.57 17.89 -10.85
C ALA A 93 10.02 17.54 -10.52
N LEU A 94 10.39 16.25 -10.44
CA LEU A 94 11.69 15.81 -9.94
C LEU A 94 12.49 15.04 -10.99
N HIS A 95 13.80 15.27 -11.02
CA HIS A 95 14.73 14.64 -11.96
C HIS A 95 15.91 13.99 -11.23
N GLY A 96 16.42 12.89 -11.79
CA GLY A 96 17.64 12.22 -11.33
C GLY A 96 17.63 11.87 -9.84
N GLN A 97 18.64 12.34 -9.10
CA GLN A 97 18.83 12.02 -7.68
C GLN A 97 17.71 12.55 -6.78
N HIS A 98 17.13 13.72 -7.08
CA HIS A 98 16.04 14.27 -6.28
C HIS A 98 14.80 13.38 -6.31
N ARG A 99 14.49 12.80 -7.48
CA ARG A 99 13.40 11.82 -7.63
C ARG A 99 13.64 10.58 -6.77
N LYS A 100 14.86 10.04 -6.80
CA LYS A 100 15.26 8.88 -6.00
C LYS A 100 15.11 9.13 -4.51
N ILE A 101 15.65 10.25 -4.01
CA ILE A 101 15.60 10.61 -2.59
C ILE A 101 14.17 10.82 -2.13
N PHE A 102 13.36 11.56 -2.90
CA PHE A 102 11.95 11.81 -2.57
C PHE A 102 11.14 10.51 -2.46
N CYS A 103 11.22 9.64 -3.48
CA CYS A 103 10.49 8.37 -3.46
C CYS A 103 11.00 7.43 -2.36
N GLY A 104 12.32 7.39 -2.13
CA GLY A 104 12.92 6.58 -1.07
C GLY A 104 12.52 7.05 0.33
N PHE A 105 12.42 8.36 0.54
CA PHE A 105 11.97 8.95 1.79
C PHE A 105 10.50 8.60 2.06
N ALA A 106 9.63 8.75 1.06
CA ALA A 106 8.24 8.33 1.16
C ALA A 106 8.11 6.84 1.51
N ALA A 107 8.78 5.95 0.75
CA ALA A 107 8.76 4.51 1.03
C ALA A 107 9.26 4.18 2.45
N THR A 108 10.34 4.83 2.90
CA THR A 108 10.93 4.62 4.22
C THR A 108 9.97 4.99 5.35
N ILE A 109 9.33 6.17 5.29
CA ILE A 109 8.38 6.61 6.32
C ILE A 109 7.26 5.60 6.48
N PHE A 110 6.62 5.21 5.37
CA PHE A 110 5.48 4.29 5.43
C PHE A 110 5.90 2.89 5.89
N SER A 111 7.10 2.43 5.50
CA SER A 111 7.67 1.18 6.01
C SER A 111 7.92 1.22 7.52
N ILE A 112 8.41 2.34 8.07
CA ILE A 112 8.57 2.50 9.52
C ILE A 112 7.21 2.49 10.22
N CYS A 113 6.21 3.19 9.68
CA CYS A 113 4.86 3.19 10.23
C CYS A 113 4.25 1.78 10.31
N MET A 114 4.61 0.87 9.41
CA MET A 114 4.13 -0.52 9.47
C MET A 114 4.59 -1.24 10.74
N TYR A 115 5.72 -0.87 11.34
CA TYR A 115 6.20 -1.46 12.60
C TYR A 115 5.36 -1.07 13.83
N ALA A 116 4.44 -0.10 13.71
CA ALA A 116 3.48 0.18 14.76
C ALA A 116 2.53 -1.01 15.01
N SER A 117 2.21 -1.79 13.97
CA SER A 117 1.33 -2.96 14.10
C SER A 117 1.89 -4.05 15.01
N PRO A 118 3.13 -4.58 14.80
CA PRO A 118 3.71 -5.55 15.73
C PRO A 118 3.93 -4.97 17.13
N LEU A 119 4.25 -3.67 17.24
CA LEU A 119 4.43 -3.01 18.54
C LEU A 119 3.12 -2.94 19.35
N SER A 120 1.96 -2.79 18.70
CA SER A 120 0.67 -2.72 19.40
C SER A 120 0.20 -4.04 20.04
N ILE A 121 0.89 -5.14 19.74
CA ILE A 121 0.56 -6.49 20.24
C ILE A 121 1.52 -6.93 21.35
N MET A 122 2.66 -6.23 21.54
CA MET A 122 3.59 -6.42 22.67
C MET A 122 3.14 -5.63 23.90
#